data_AF-A0AA43FSF1-F1
#
_entry.id   AF-A0AA43FSF1-F1
#
_cell.length_a   1.000
_cell.length_b   1.000
_cell.length_c   1.000
_cell.angle_alpha   90.00
_cell.angle_beta   90.00
_cell.angle_gamma   90.00
#
_symmetry.space_group_name_H-M   'P 1'
#
loop_
_entity.id
_entity.type
_entity.pdbx_description
1 polymer ?
#
loop_
_entity_poly.entity_id
_entity_poly.type
_entity_poly.pdbx_seq_one_letter_code
_entity_poly.pdbx_strand_id
1 'polypeptide(L)'
;MIESHERGVSRDGDSDFLTDVQAVIDSARLRAGTEPLVRFVRGRLPRATEAEVLDATELAEEIIDTVPVFLARAHQEAEDRGLESVVLPVLRHAERYFLHPVDLIPEMTQGLVGLLDDTYLVIRILKNLDQGPQPFLDWDLDYPMEFLHRMVGDEIALRLDLIAADAMEQVSHHFQQLWDALAHSA
;
A
#
# COMPACT_ATOMS: atom_id res chain seq x y z
N MET A 1 -4.15 11.51 -45.94
CA MET A 1 -5.05 10.80 -45.00
C MET A 1 -4.13 9.99 -44.12
N ILE A 2 -3.73 10.56 -42.99
CA ILE A 2 -2.75 9.96 -42.08
C ILE A 2 -3.59 9.29 -40.99
N GLU A 3 -3.53 7.97 -40.92
CA GLU A 3 -4.14 7.18 -39.85
C GLU A 3 -3.43 7.49 -38.53
N SER A 4 -4.20 8.04 -37.60
CA SER A 4 -3.83 8.21 -36.21
C SER A 4 -3.69 6.82 -35.58
N HIS A 5 -2.45 6.41 -35.27
CA HIS A 5 -2.21 5.28 -34.38
C HIS A 5 -2.39 5.78 -32.94
N GLU A 6 -3.54 5.44 -32.37
CA GLU A 6 -3.79 5.55 -30.94
C GLU A 6 -2.76 4.70 -30.19
N ARG A 7 -1.87 5.36 -29.43
CA ARG A 7 -1.04 4.70 -28.44
C ARG A 7 -1.92 4.35 -27.25
N GLY A 8 -2.55 3.18 -27.29
CA GLY A 8 -2.97 2.48 -26.07
C GLY A 8 -1.73 1.89 -25.41
N VAL A 9 -1.20 2.57 -24.39
CA VAL A 9 -0.11 2.06 -23.55
C VAL A 9 -0.62 2.03 -22.12
N SER A 10 -0.55 0.84 -21.51
CA SER A 10 -0.63 0.54 -20.07
C SER A 10 -1.98 0.22 -19.38
N ARG A 11 -3.03 -0.27 -20.06
CA ARG A 11 -4.20 -0.82 -19.33
C ARG A 11 -4.05 -2.27 -18.83
N ASP A 12 -3.21 -3.08 -19.48
CA ASP A 12 -3.12 -4.52 -19.18
C ASP A 12 -2.20 -4.81 -17.97
N GLY A 13 -1.19 -3.99 -17.70
CA GLY A 13 -0.24 -4.22 -16.59
C GLY A 13 -0.82 -3.91 -15.21
N ASP A 14 -1.54 -2.79 -15.08
CA ASP A 14 -2.10 -2.35 -13.79
C ASP A 14 -3.30 -3.22 -13.37
N SER A 15 -4.06 -3.73 -14.35
CA SER A 15 -5.17 -4.67 -14.10
C SER A 15 -4.69 -6.04 -13.60
N ASP A 16 -3.55 -6.52 -14.09
CA ASP A 16 -2.97 -7.80 -13.68
C ASP A 16 -2.45 -7.69 -12.24
N PHE A 17 -1.82 -6.55 -11.91
CA PHE A 17 -1.28 -6.28 -10.60
C PHE A 17 -2.36 -6.19 -9.49
N LEU A 18 -3.45 -5.45 -9.72
CA LEU A 18 -4.54 -5.37 -8.73
C LEU A 18 -5.16 -6.74 -8.47
N THR A 19 -5.19 -7.59 -9.51
CA THR A 19 -5.62 -8.98 -9.40
C THR A 19 -4.64 -9.80 -8.55
N ASP A 20 -3.34 -9.57 -8.69
CA ASP A 20 -2.31 -10.24 -7.87
C ASP A 20 -2.41 -9.86 -6.39
N VAL A 21 -2.58 -8.58 -6.05
CA VAL A 21 -2.77 -8.13 -4.65
C VAL A 21 -4.02 -8.76 -4.05
N GLN A 22 -5.14 -8.74 -4.80
CA GLN A 22 -6.37 -9.40 -4.34
C GLN A 22 -6.14 -10.90 -4.12
N ALA A 23 -5.41 -11.56 -5.02
CA ALA A 23 -5.07 -12.98 -4.88
C ALA A 23 -4.20 -13.27 -3.64
N VAL A 24 -3.28 -12.37 -3.28
CA VAL A 24 -2.49 -12.48 -2.04
C VAL A 24 -3.39 -12.40 -0.82
N ILE A 25 -4.31 -11.42 -0.77
CA ILE A 25 -5.28 -11.26 0.33
C ILE A 25 -6.17 -12.50 0.46
N ASP A 26 -6.76 -12.95 -0.65
CA ASP A 26 -7.63 -14.13 -0.68
C ASP A 26 -6.88 -15.39 -0.23
N SER A 27 -5.63 -15.55 -0.69
CA SER A 27 -4.77 -16.65 -0.28
C SER A 27 -4.45 -16.59 1.23
N ALA A 28 -4.12 -15.42 1.77
CA ALA A 28 -3.87 -15.24 3.20
C ALA A 28 -5.09 -15.58 4.05
N ARG A 29 -6.28 -15.17 3.61
CA ARG A 29 -7.57 -15.49 4.22
C ARG A 29 -7.86 -17.00 4.23
N LEU A 30 -7.62 -17.68 3.11
CA LEU A 30 -7.84 -19.12 2.98
C LEU A 30 -6.85 -19.98 3.79
N ARG A 31 -5.61 -19.51 4.00
CA ARG A 31 -4.57 -20.30 4.71
C ARG A 31 -4.86 -20.52 6.18
N ALA A 32 -5.33 -19.50 6.88
CA ALA A 32 -5.41 -19.54 8.36
C ALA A 32 -6.76 -19.08 8.93
N GLY A 33 -7.68 -18.60 8.09
CA GLY A 33 -8.93 -17.98 8.54
C GLY A 33 -8.67 -16.71 9.37
N THR A 34 -9.65 -16.34 10.19
CA THR A 34 -9.63 -15.09 10.98
C THR A 34 -9.13 -15.30 12.41
N GLU A 35 -9.07 -16.54 12.90
CA GLU A 35 -8.66 -16.88 14.27
C GLU A 35 -7.26 -16.37 14.67
N PRO A 36 -6.21 -16.45 13.81
CA PRO A 36 -4.92 -15.84 14.13
C PRO A 36 -5.00 -14.31 14.31
N LEU A 37 -5.83 -13.65 13.50
CA LEU A 37 -6.04 -12.20 13.57
C LEU A 37 -6.75 -11.82 14.85
N VAL A 38 -7.81 -12.53 15.23
CA VAL A 38 -8.49 -12.36 16.53
C VAL A 38 -7.50 -12.49 17.69
N ARG A 39 -6.67 -13.54 17.67
CA ARG A 39 -5.65 -13.77 18.71
C ARG A 39 -4.62 -12.65 18.75
N PHE A 40 -4.16 -12.19 17.59
CA PHE A 40 -3.20 -11.09 17.49
C PHE A 40 -3.79 -9.79 18.07
N VAL A 41 -5.00 -9.43 17.65
CA VAL A 41 -5.73 -8.24 18.11
C VAL A 41 -5.96 -8.30 19.62
N ARG A 42 -6.39 -9.44 20.18
CA ARG A 42 -6.50 -9.65 21.64
C ARG A 42 -5.17 -9.40 22.36
N GLY A 43 -4.05 -9.87 21.78
CA GLY A 43 -2.71 -9.63 22.32
C GLY A 43 -2.33 -8.15 22.34
N ARG A 44 -2.76 -7.38 21.32
CA ARG A 44 -2.54 -5.93 21.23
C ARG A 44 -3.48 -5.12 22.10
N LEU A 45 -4.67 -5.65 22.40
CA LEU A 45 -5.71 -5.00 23.20
C LEU A 45 -6.05 -5.82 24.47
N PRO A 46 -5.12 -5.98 25.43
CA PRO A 46 -5.28 -6.90 26.56
C PRO A 46 -6.39 -6.50 27.55
N ARG A 47 -6.89 -5.27 27.47
CA ARG A 47 -7.96 -4.73 28.32
C ARG A 47 -9.32 -4.62 27.60
N ALA A 48 -9.36 -4.94 26.31
CA ALA A 48 -10.59 -4.89 25.53
C ALA A 48 -11.49 -6.09 25.84
N THR A 49 -12.80 -5.85 25.78
CA THR A 49 -13.86 -6.84 25.83
C THR A 49 -13.81 -7.77 24.61
N GLU A 50 -14.61 -8.85 24.64
CA GLU A 50 -14.71 -9.75 23.47
C GLU A 50 -15.25 -9.00 22.24
N ALA A 51 -16.29 -8.19 22.42
CA ALA A 51 -16.89 -7.39 21.34
C ALA A 51 -15.87 -6.41 20.72
N GLU A 52 -15.15 -5.65 21.53
CA GLU A 52 -14.16 -4.68 21.03
C GLU A 52 -13.01 -5.34 20.23
N VAL A 53 -12.65 -6.59 20.56
CA VAL A 53 -11.64 -7.33 19.77
C VAL A 53 -12.22 -7.84 18.46
N LEU A 54 -13.48 -8.26 18.43
CA LEU A 54 -14.13 -8.63 17.18
C LEU A 54 -14.28 -7.40 16.26
N ASP A 55 -14.75 -6.28 16.79
CA ASP A 55 -14.86 -5.02 16.04
C ASP A 55 -13.49 -4.59 15.47
N ALA A 56 -12.41 -4.68 16.28
CA ALA A 56 -11.06 -4.37 15.82
C ALA A 56 -10.52 -5.41 14.80
N THR A 57 -10.93 -6.67 14.89
CA THR A 57 -10.57 -7.70 13.91
C THR A 57 -11.26 -7.41 12.58
N GLU A 58 -12.57 -7.13 12.60
CA GLU A 58 -13.34 -6.77 11.40
C GLU A 58 -12.76 -5.52 10.73
N LEU A 59 -12.39 -4.51 11.52
CA LEU A 59 -11.74 -3.30 11.00
C LEU A 59 -10.38 -3.61 10.37
N ALA A 60 -9.56 -4.48 10.97
CA ALA A 60 -8.29 -4.88 10.37
C ALA A 60 -8.51 -5.57 9.00
N GLU A 61 -9.50 -6.45 8.91
CA GLU A 61 -9.86 -7.10 7.64
C GLU A 61 -10.34 -6.10 6.59
N GLU A 62 -11.21 -5.17 6.97
CA GLU A 62 -11.72 -4.13 6.07
C GLU A 62 -10.59 -3.26 5.52
N ILE A 63 -9.63 -2.87 6.37
CA ILE A 63 -8.48 -2.06 5.94
C ILE A 63 -7.59 -2.85 4.97
N ILE A 64 -7.32 -4.13 5.24
CA ILE A 64 -6.57 -5.01 4.33
C ILE A 64 -7.29 -5.14 2.98
N ASP A 65 -8.60 -5.43 3.01
CA ASP A 65 -9.42 -5.62 1.81
C ASP A 65 -9.56 -4.34 0.96
N THR A 66 -9.34 -3.17 1.56
CA THR A 66 -9.40 -1.87 0.85
C THR A 66 -8.13 -1.56 0.07
N VAL A 67 -7.01 -2.24 0.33
CA VAL A 67 -5.71 -1.97 -0.31
C VAL A 67 -5.78 -1.95 -1.86
N PRO A 68 -6.36 -2.96 -2.55
CA PRO A 68 -6.49 -2.93 -4.00
C PRO A 68 -7.27 -1.70 -4.50
N VAL A 69 -8.30 -1.29 -3.76
CA VAL A 69 -9.11 -0.11 -4.12
C VAL A 69 -8.28 1.16 -4.00
N PHE A 70 -7.51 1.32 -2.93
CA PHE A 70 -6.65 2.49 -2.77
C PHE A 70 -5.58 2.58 -3.86
N LEU A 71 -4.94 1.46 -4.20
CA LEU A 71 -3.94 1.41 -5.28
C LEU A 71 -4.56 1.75 -6.63
N ALA A 72 -5.68 1.12 -6.98
CA ALA A 72 -6.39 1.38 -8.24
C ALA A 72 -6.75 2.86 -8.42
N ARG A 73 -7.09 3.52 -7.31
CA ARG A 73 -7.51 4.91 -7.31
C ARG A 73 -6.35 5.88 -7.34
N ALA A 74 -5.25 5.58 -6.66
CA ALA A 74 -4.02 6.33 -6.78
C ALA A 74 -3.46 6.27 -8.20
N HIS A 75 -3.58 5.13 -8.88
CA HIS A 75 -3.30 5.00 -10.31
C HIS A 75 -4.18 5.92 -11.15
N GLN A 76 -5.51 5.81 -11.01
CA GLN A 76 -6.43 6.63 -11.79
C GLN A 76 -6.19 8.14 -11.57
N GLU A 77 -5.96 8.54 -10.33
CA GLU A 77 -5.69 9.94 -10.01
C GLU A 77 -4.36 10.44 -10.61
N ALA A 78 -3.34 9.57 -10.67
CA ALA A 78 -2.09 9.90 -11.34
C ALA A 78 -2.31 10.14 -12.84
N GLU A 79 -3.12 9.31 -13.50
CA GLU A 79 -3.50 9.48 -14.90
C GLU A 79 -4.29 10.79 -15.11
N ASP A 80 -5.33 11.01 -14.30
CA ASP A 80 -6.23 12.15 -14.43
C ASP A 80 -5.49 13.49 -14.26
N ARG A 81 -4.40 13.49 -13.47
CA ARG A 81 -3.54 14.67 -13.24
C ARG A 81 -2.30 14.73 -14.14
N GLY A 82 -2.05 13.74 -14.99
CA GLY A 82 -0.83 13.66 -15.79
C GLY A 82 0.46 13.53 -14.96
N LEU A 83 0.35 12.89 -13.79
CA LEU A 83 1.44 12.68 -12.81
C LEU A 83 1.99 11.25 -12.84
N GLU A 84 1.61 10.44 -13.83
CA GLU A 84 1.96 9.02 -13.94
C GLU A 84 3.47 8.82 -13.87
N SER A 85 4.21 9.70 -14.56
CA SER A 85 5.66 9.63 -14.59
C SER A 85 6.26 9.65 -13.19
N VAL A 86 5.66 10.40 -12.24
CA VAL A 86 6.11 10.60 -10.85
C VAL A 86 5.49 9.62 -9.87
N VAL A 87 4.19 9.38 -9.98
CA VAL A 87 3.41 8.62 -8.99
C VAL A 87 3.52 7.12 -9.22
N LEU A 88 3.48 6.64 -10.48
CA LEU A 88 3.49 5.20 -10.74
C LEU A 88 4.75 4.49 -10.23
N PRO A 89 5.97 5.07 -10.31
CA PRO A 89 7.14 4.45 -9.70
C PRO A 89 7.01 4.27 -8.18
N VAL A 90 6.38 5.22 -7.48
CA VAL A 90 6.11 5.12 -6.03
C VAL A 90 5.09 4.03 -5.75
N LEU A 91 3.99 4.00 -6.52
CA LEU A 91 2.97 2.95 -6.37
C LEU A 91 3.58 1.57 -6.58
N ARG A 92 4.42 1.38 -7.61
CA ARG A 92 5.13 0.11 -7.82
C ARG A 92 5.96 -0.36 -6.62
N HIS A 93 6.46 0.53 -5.77
CA HIS A 93 7.09 0.12 -4.51
C HIS A 93 6.07 -0.42 -3.51
N ALA A 94 4.97 0.31 -3.28
CA ALA A 94 3.86 -0.12 -2.41
C ALA A 94 3.31 -1.49 -2.83
N GLU A 95 3.10 -1.63 -4.13
CA GLU A 95 2.71 -2.84 -4.81
C GLU A 95 3.67 -4.01 -4.58
N ARG A 96 4.97 -3.75 -4.74
CA ARG A 96 6.00 -4.77 -4.59
C ARG A 96 6.13 -5.26 -3.16
N TYR A 97 5.92 -4.41 -2.15
CA TYR A 97 5.91 -4.86 -0.76
C TYR A 97 4.83 -5.93 -0.56
N PHE A 98 3.62 -5.67 -1.04
CA PHE A 98 2.50 -6.61 -0.93
C PHE A 98 2.72 -7.96 -1.65
N LEU A 99 3.48 -7.98 -2.76
CA LEU A 99 3.78 -9.22 -3.50
C LEU A 99 5.06 -9.92 -3.01
N HIS A 100 6.00 -9.17 -2.44
CA HIS A 100 7.31 -9.65 -2.00
C HIS A 100 7.58 -9.09 -0.59
N PRO A 101 6.94 -9.69 0.41
CA PRO A 101 6.81 -9.05 1.69
C PRO A 101 8.14 -8.96 2.43
N VAL A 102 8.33 -7.81 3.06
CA VAL A 102 9.44 -7.59 3.98
C VAL A 102 8.98 -8.15 5.31
N ASP A 103 9.06 -9.47 5.49
CA ASP A 103 8.57 -10.24 6.65
C ASP A 103 9.05 -9.65 8.03
N LEU A 104 8.44 -8.55 8.49
CA LEU A 104 8.62 -8.01 9.84
C LEU A 104 7.63 -8.69 10.78
N ILE A 105 6.46 -9.07 10.25
CA ILE A 105 5.52 -10.01 10.83
C ILE A 105 5.47 -11.25 9.90
N PRO A 106 5.92 -12.45 10.32
CA PRO A 106 6.06 -13.58 9.40
C PRO A 106 4.75 -14.01 8.70
N GLU A 107 4.60 -13.67 7.42
CA GLU A 107 3.36 -13.84 6.66
C GLU A 107 2.99 -15.27 6.38
N MET A 108 4.01 -16.08 6.07
CA MET A 108 3.85 -17.48 5.71
C MET A 108 3.22 -18.32 6.83
N THR A 109 3.20 -17.80 8.06
CA THR A 109 2.70 -18.55 9.23
C THR A 109 1.44 -17.95 9.88
N GLN A 110 1.04 -16.72 9.52
CA GLN A 110 0.02 -15.97 10.28
C GLN A 110 -1.20 -15.50 9.47
N GLY A 111 -1.30 -15.81 8.17
CA GLY A 111 -2.46 -15.43 7.36
C GLY A 111 -2.61 -13.91 7.26
N LEU A 112 -3.82 -13.37 7.51
CA LEU A 112 -4.10 -11.93 7.43
C LEU A 112 -3.28 -11.07 8.41
N VAL A 113 -2.83 -11.63 9.54
CA VAL A 113 -1.94 -10.91 10.48
C VAL A 113 -0.64 -10.50 9.80
N GLY A 114 -0.15 -11.34 8.89
CA GLY A 114 1.05 -11.07 8.14
C GLY A 114 0.90 -9.89 7.19
N LEU A 115 -0.30 -9.58 6.70
CA LEU A 115 -0.50 -8.46 5.78
C LEU A 115 -0.58 -7.10 6.48
N LEU A 116 -0.55 -7.03 7.82
CA LEU A 116 -0.71 -5.78 8.55
C LEU A 116 0.43 -4.79 8.33
N ASP A 117 1.67 -5.27 8.16
CA ASP A 117 2.84 -4.43 7.87
C ASP A 117 2.88 -3.99 6.40
N ASP A 118 2.53 -4.86 5.46
CA ASP A 118 2.34 -4.53 4.05
C ASP A 118 1.24 -3.48 3.83
N THR A 119 0.08 -3.71 4.44
CA THR A 119 -1.03 -2.73 4.42
C THR A 119 -0.59 -1.39 5.02
N TYR A 120 0.18 -1.41 6.10
CA TYR A 120 0.76 -0.19 6.68
C TYR A 120 1.68 0.52 5.67
N LEU A 121 2.57 -0.19 4.97
CA LEU A 121 3.47 0.41 3.98
C LEU A 121 2.71 1.07 2.84
N VAL A 122 1.71 0.39 2.30
CA VAL A 122 0.89 0.93 1.22
C VAL A 122 0.21 2.22 1.66
N ILE A 123 -0.50 2.21 2.79
CA ILE A 123 -1.23 3.40 3.25
C ILE A 123 -0.26 4.52 3.63
N ARG A 124 0.91 4.22 4.22
CA ARG A 124 1.94 5.22 4.51
C ARG A 124 2.47 5.88 3.24
N ILE A 125 2.72 5.11 2.19
CA ILE A 125 3.17 5.62 0.89
C ILE A 125 2.10 6.53 0.28
N LEU A 126 0.85 6.10 0.29
CA LEU A 126 -0.27 6.91 -0.20
C LEU A 126 -0.42 8.21 0.59
N LYS A 127 -0.29 8.15 1.91
CA LYS A 127 -0.31 9.33 2.78
C LYS A 127 0.84 10.28 2.47
N ASN A 128 2.04 9.78 2.16
CA ASN A 128 3.18 10.60 1.77
C ASN A 128 2.94 11.28 0.40
N LEU A 129 2.31 10.60 -0.55
CA LEU A 129 1.86 11.21 -1.81
C LEU A 129 0.81 12.30 -1.57
N ASP A 130 -0.05 12.11 -0.57
CA ASP A 130 -1.11 13.05 -0.19
C ASP A 130 -0.61 14.32 0.54
N GLN A 131 0.66 14.37 0.99
CA GLN A 131 1.25 15.57 1.63
C GLN A 131 1.62 16.71 0.66
N GLY A 132 1.17 16.64 -0.60
CA GLY A 132 1.36 17.70 -1.58
C GLY A 132 0.60 18.98 -1.23
N PRO A 133 0.83 20.08 -1.99
CA PRO A 133 0.10 21.34 -1.79
C PRO A 133 -1.42 21.22 -2.05
N GLN A 134 -1.86 20.15 -2.69
CA GLN A 134 -3.25 19.75 -2.86
C GLN A 134 -3.36 18.27 -2.49
N PRO A 135 -4.44 17.85 -1.79
CA PRO A 135 -4.69 16.44 -1.54
C PRO A 135 -4.62 15.65 -2.83
N PHE A 136 -3.82 14.59 -2.81
CA PHE A 136 -3.75 13.65 -3.90
C PHE A 136 -5.03 12.81 -3.94
N LEU A 137 -5.47 12.28 -2.80
CA LEU A 137 -6.68 11.45 -2.70
C LEU A 137 -7.76 12.12 -1.84
N ASP A 138 -9.03 11.86 -2.16
CA ASP A 138 -10.19 12.30 -1.35
C ASP A 138 -10.58 11.24 -0.30
N TRP A 139 -9.59 10.67 0.40
CA TRP A 139 -9.79 9.69 1.48
C TRP A 139 -9.12 10.12 2.77
N ASP A 140 -9.80 9.83 3.89
CA ASP A 140 -9.19 9.88 5.20
C ASP A 140 -8.28 8.65 5.40
N LEU A 141 -6.98 8.86 5.20
CA LEU A 141 -5.95 7.86 5.49
C LEU A 141 -5.45 7.94 6.94
N ASP A 142 -5.86 8.94 7.72
CA ASP A 142 -5.41 9.11 9.10
C ASP A 142 -5.98 8.01 9.99
N TYR A 143 -7.28 7.76 9.88
CA TYR A 143 -7.96 6.74 10.65
C TYR A 143 -7.37 5.32 10.47
N PRO A 144 -7.25 4.77 9.24
CA PRO A 144 -6.65 3.46 9.04
C PRO A 144 -5.17 3.43 9.46
N MET A 145 -4.41 4.53 9.26
CA MET A 145 -3.01 4.60 9.71
C MET A 145 -2.87 4.53 11.22
N GLU A 146 -3.67 5.27 11.98
CA GLU A 146 -3.63 5.25 13.44
C GLU A 146 -4.00 3.86 13.99
N PHE A 147 -4.98 3.21 13.36
CA PHE A 147 -5.35 1.84 13.70
C PHE A 147 -4.19 0.87 13.45
N LEU A 148 -3.60 0.87 12.25
CA LEU A 148 -2.50 -0.01 11.90
C LEU A 148 -1.28 0.25 12.77
N HIS A 149 -0.93 1.51 13.03
CA HIS A 149 0.15 1.88 13.96
C HIS A 149 -0.02 1.22 15.32
N ARG A 150 -1.24 1.25 15.87
CA ARG A 150 -1.57 0.59 17.14
C ARG A 150 -1.41 -0.93 17.05
N MET A 151 -1.78 -1.53 15.91
CA MET A 151 -1.69 -2.98 15.70
C MET A 151 -0.25 -3.47 15.52
N VAL A 152 0.58 -2.77 14.74
CA VAL A 152 1.98 -3.16 14.53
C VAL A 152 2.88 -2.75 15.70
N GLY A 153 2.56 -1.63 16.36
CA GLY A 153 3.30 -1.06 17.49
C GLY A 153 4.50 -0.22 17.07
N ASP A 154 4.95 0.66 17.97
CA ASP A 154 5.89 1.75 17.68
C ASP A 154 7.22 1.31 17.02
N GLU A 155 7.81 0.19 17.46
CA GLU A 155 9.08 -0.29 16.91
C GLU A 155 8.94 -0.72 15.44
N ILE A 156 7.87 -1.45 15.12
CA ILE A 156 7.61 -1.92 13.76
C ILE A 156 7.17 -0.73 12.89
N ALA A 157 6.25 0.10 13.39
CA ALA A 157 5.79 1.30 12.69
C ALA A 157 6.96 2.22 12.30
N LEU A 158 7.92 2.44 13.20
CA LEU A 158 9.10 3.25 12.91
C LEU A 158 9.93 2.64 11.77
N ARG A 159 10.13 1.33 11.74
CA ARG A 159 10.86 0.66 10.65
C ARG A 159 10.13 0.78 9.32
N LEU A 160 8.82 0.58 9.33
CA LEU A 160 7.98 0.70 8.14
C LEU A 160 7.96 2.15 7.63
N ASP A 161 7.92 3.14 8.52
CA ASP A 161 8.02 4.56 8.15
C ASP A 161 9.35 4.87 7.46
N LEU A 162 10.46 4.30 7.94
CA LEU A 162 11.78 4.45 7.30
C LEU A 162 11.81 3.77 5.92
N ILE A 163 11.22 2.59 5.78
CA ILE A 163 11.12 1.88 4.49
C ILE A 163 10.28 2.70 3.50
N ALA A 164 9.15 3.25 3.92
CA ALA A 164 8.31 4.09 3.09
C ALA A 164 9.02 5.40 2.68
N ALA A 165 9.76 6.02 3.59
CA ALA A 165 10.55 7.21 3.29
C ALA A 165 11.67 6.93 2.27
N ASP A 166 12.36 5.80 2.41
CA ASP A 166 13.40 5.36 1.47
C ASP A 166 12.83 5.12 0.06
N ALA A 167 11.64 4.52 -0.04
CA ALA A 167 10.95 4.36 -1.33
C ALA A 167 10.65 5.72 -2.01
N MET A 168 10.20 6.73 -1.25
CA MET A 168 9.97 8.09 -1.77
C MET A 168 11.28 8.76 -2.22
N GLU A 169 12.37 8.54 -1.47
CA GLU A 169 13.67 9.09 -1.79
C GLU A 169 14.27 8.46 -3.06
N GLN A 170 14.20 7.13 -3.21
CA GLN A 170 14.69 6.42 -4.40
C GLN A 170 14.03 6.93 -5.68
N VAL A 171 12.71 7.14 -5.64
CA VAL A 171 11.96 7.68 -6.79
C VAL A 171 12.39 9.11 -7.12
N SER A 172 12.62 9.95 -6.10
CA SER A 172 13.11 11.32 -6.28
C SER A 172 14.50 11.36 -6.93
N HIS A 173 15.44 10.52 -6.47
CA HIS A 173 16.77 10.41 -7.09
C HIS A 173 16.69 9.91 -8.54
N HIS A 174 15.81 8.96 -8.83
CA HIS A 174 15.62 8.45 -10.18
C HIS A 174 15.16 9.56 -11.14
N PHE A 175 14.23 10.43 -10.73
CA PHE A 175 13.85 11.60 -11.54
C PHE A 175 15.00 12.56 -11.76
N GLN A 176 15.75 12.89 -10.72
CA GLN A 176 16.87 13.82 -10.86
C GLN A 176 17.89 13.31 -11.89
N GLN A 177 18.19 12.01 -11.85
CA GLN A 177 19.09 11.36 -12.82
C GLN A 177 18.56 11.41 -14.25
N LEU A 178 17.26 11.16 -14.45
CA LEU A 178 16.63 11.27 -15.77
C LEU A 178 16.68 12.71 -16.31
N TRP A 179 16.40 13.68 -15.45
CA TRP A 179 16.49 15.11 -15.81
C TRP A 179 17.90 15.52 -16.19
N ASP A 180 18.90 15.13 -15.39
CA ASP A 180 20.30 15.42 -15.67
C ASP A 180 20.73 14.77 -16.99
N ALA A 181 20.36 13.51 -17.24
CA ALA A 181 20.70 12.82 -18.50
C ALA A 181 20.09 13.50 -19.73
N LEU A 182 18.84 13.96 -19.65
CA LEU A 182 18.19 14.70 -20.74
C LEU A 182 18.85 16.07 -20.96
N ALA A 183 19.17 16.80 -19.89
CA ALA A 183 19.82 18.10 -19.96
C ALA A 183 21.24 18.06 -20.55
N HIS A 184 21.99 16.97 -20.36
CA HIS A 184 23.32 16.78 -20.95
C HIS A 184 23.30 16.22 -22.38
N SER A 185 22.13 15.83 -22.89
CA SER A 185 21.95 15.27 -24.24
C SER A 185 21.44 16.28 -25.28
N ALA A 186 21.16 17.53 -24.86
CA ALA A 186 20.70 18.65 -25.69
C ALA A 186 21.82 19.68 -25.91
#